data_AF-A0AA40BF44-F1
#
_entry.id   AF-A0AA40BF44-F1
#
_cell.length_a   1.000
_cell.length_b   1.000
_cell.length_c   1.000
_cell.angle_alpha   90.00
_cell.angle_beta   90.00
_cell.angle_gamma   90.00
#
_symmetry.space_group_name_H-M   'P 1'
#
loop_
_entity.id
_entity.type
_entity.pdbx_description
1 polymer ?
#
loop_
_entity_poly.entity_id
_entity_poly.type
_entity_poly.pdbx_seq_one_letter_code
_entity_poly.pdbx_strand_id
1 'polypeptide(L)' 'MANLAFTWKSQGRHANALALMEDCTQAQRRVLGQKHPETLSSLATVAKWSS' A
#
# COMPACT_ATOMS: atom_id res chain seq x y z
N MET A 1 -6.75 -1.70 -5.62
CA MET A 1 -5.34 -1.43 -5.97
C MET A 1 -4.36 -2.30 -5.18
N ALA A 2 -4.65 -2.71 -3.94
CA ALA A 2 -3.79 -3.64 -3.18
C ALA A 2 -3.44 -4.94 -3.94
N ASN A 3 -4.42 -5.59 -4.59
CA ASN A 3 -4.18 -6.84 -5.32
C ASN A 3 -3.07 -6.72 -6.38
N LEU A 4 -3.01 -5.63 -7.13
CA LEU A 4 -1.97 -5.41 -8.14
C LEU A 4 -0.59 -5.19 -7.52
N ALA A 5 -0.53 -4.43 -6.42
CA ALA A 5 0.71 -4.21 -5.69
C ALA A 5 1.26 -5.54 -5.11
N PHE A 6 0.40 -6.39 -4.55
CA PHE A 6 0.79 -7.73 -4.09
C PHE A 6 1.28 -8.62 -5.24
N THR A 7 0.61 -8.58 -6.39
CA THR A 7 1.04 -9.30 -7.60
C THR A 7 2.41 -8.82 -8.10
N TRP A 8 2.67 -7.51 -8.10
CA TRP A 8 3.98 -6.99 -8.48
C TRP A 8 5.07 -7.36 -7.48
N LYS A 9 4.75 -7.37 -6.18
CA LYS A 9 5.66 -7.86 -5.15
C LYS A 9 6.02 -9.33 -5.36
N SER A 10 5.06 -10.19 -5.70
CA SER A 10 5.34 -11.61 -5.97
C SER A 10 6.12 -11.84 -7.25
N GLN A 11 6.05 -10.91 -8.21
CA GLN A 11 6.86 -10.92 -9.43
C GLN A 11 8.27 -10.32 -9.25
N GLY A 12 8.69 -10.00 -8.02
CA GLY A 12 9.98 -9.38 -7.72
C GLY A 12 10.07 -7.89 -8.07
N ARG A 13 8.97 -7.26 -8.50
CA ARG A 13 8.91 -5.82 -8.82
C ARG A 13 8.62 -5.01 -7.57
N HIS A 14 9.49 -5.13 -6.56
CA HIS A 14 9.28 -4.57 -5.22
C HIS A 14 9.12 -3.04 -5.21
N ALA A 15 9.93 -2.31 -5.98
CA ALA A 15 9.83 -0.84 -6.05
C ALA A 15 8.49 -0.37 -6.63
N ASN A 16 8.03 -0.99 -7.72
CA ASN A 16 6.73 -0.65 -8.34
C ASN A 16 5.56 -1.02 -7.41
N ALA A 17 5.68 -2.16 -6.71
CA ALA A 17 4.69 -2.59 -5.74
C ALA A 17 4.58 -1.61 -4.57
N LEU A 18 5.72 -1.16 -4.04
CA LEU A 18 5.77 -0.21 -2.93
C LEU A 18 5.17 1.13 -3.34
N ALA A 19 5.60 1.70 -4.47
CA ALA A 19 5.07 2.96 -4.98
C ALA A 19 3.53 2.92 -5.17
N LEU A 20 3.01 1.83 -5.75
CA LEU A 20 1.57 1.66 -5.93
C LEU A 20 0.82 1.54 -4.59
N MET A 21 1.41 0.88 -3.60
CA MET A 21 0.82 0.74 -2.27
C MET A 21 0.85 2.06 -1.49
N GLU A 22 1.90 2.86 -1.64
CA GLU A 22 1.99 4.21 -1.08
C GLU A 22 0.91 5.14 -1.65
N ASP A 23 0.75 5.15 -2.97
CA ASP A 23 -0.31 5.92 -3.65
C ASP A 23 -1.70 5.52 -3.17
N CYS A 24 -1.96 4.22 -3.06
CA CYS A 24 -3.21 3.68 -2.52
C CYS A 24 -3.45 4.17 -1.09
N THR A 25 -2.42 4.12 -0.25
CA THR A 25 -2.50 4.56 1.14
C THR A 25 -2.76 6.07 1.23
N GLN A 26 -2.16 6.87 0.35
CA GLN A 26 -2.41 8.30 0.29
C GLN A 26 -3.85 8.62 -0.14
N ALA A 27 -4.38 7.88 -1.13
CA ALA A 27 -5.77 8.00 -1.55
C ALA A 27 -6.74 7.62 -0.42
N GLN A 28 -6.48 6.50 0.28
CA GLN A 28 -7.28 6.07 1.44
C GLN A 28 -7.23 7.09 2.58
N ARG A 29 -6.07 7.70 2.86
CA ARG A 29 -5.94 8.80 3.82
C ARG A 29 -6.82 10.00 3.46
N ARG A 30 -6.93 10.36 2.18
CA ARG A 30 -7.74 11.50 1.73
C ARG A 30 -9.24 11.20 1.75
N VAL A 31 -9.64 10.00 1.35
CA VAL A 31 -11.06 9.63 1.20
C VAL A 31 -11.66 9.11 2.51
N LEU A 32 -10.96 8.21 3.20
CA LEU A 32 -11.44 7.49 4.39
C LEU A 32 -10.91 8.10 5.68
N GLY A 33 -9.83 8.87 5.61
CA GLY A 33 -9.15 9.44 6.76
C GLY A 33 -8.03 8.55 7.32
N GLN A 34 -7.17 9.15 8.14
CA GLN A 34 -5.98 8.48 8.69
C GLN A 34 -6.30 7.34 9.66
N LYS A 35 -7.40 7.44 10.39
CA LYS A 35 -7.81 6.46 11.42
C LYS A 35 -8.64 5.30 10.86
N HIS A 36 -8.97 5.32 9.57
CA HIS A 36 -9.77 4.26 8.98
C HIS A 36 -9.00 2.93 8.99
N PRO A 37 -9.64 1.80 9.36
CA PRO A 37 -8.98 0.49 9.41
C PRO A 37 -8.22 0.13 8.14
N GLU A 38 -8.81 0.44 6.98
CA GLU A 38 -8.15 0.17 5.69
C GLU A 38 -6.91 1.02 5.45
N THR A 39 -6.92 2.28 5.87
CA THR A 39 -5.74 3.16 5.79
C THR A 39 -4.61 2.65 6.69
N LEU A 40 -4.93 2.19 7.90
CA LEU A 40 -3.96 1.62 8.84
C LEU A 40 -3.37 0.31 8.32
N SER A 41 -4.20 -0.56 7.74
CA SER A 41 -3.76 -1.82 7.13
C SER A 41 -2.81 -1.60 5.95
N SER A 42 -3.13 -0.64 5.07
CA SER A 42 -2.25 -0.29 3.96
C SER A 42 -0.92 0.30 4.45
N LEU A 43 -0.94 1.15 5.50
CA LEU A 43 0.28 1.67 6.10
C LEU A 43 1.18 0.58 6.69
N ALA A 44 0.59 -0.36 7.42
CA ALA A 44 1.34 -1.50 7.95
C ALA A 44 1.95 -2.34 6.82
N THR A 45 1.24 -2.45 5.69
CA THR A 45 1.72 -3.18 4.51
C THR A 45 2.89 -2.46 3.84
N VAL A 46 2.80 -1.13 3.63
CA VAL A 46 3.91 -0.31 3.12
C VAL A 46 5.13 -0.43 4.03
N ALA A 47 4.96 -0.26 5.34
CA ALA A 47 6.04 -0.35 6.32
C ALA A 47 6.73 -1.73 6.30
N LYS A 48 5.96 -2.81 6.14
CA LYS A 48 6.49 -4.17 6.00
C LYS A 48 7.29 -4.37 4.71
N TRP A 49 7.03 -3.59 3.68
CA TRP A 49 7.66 -3.74 2.36
C TRP A 49 8.88 -2.83 2.19
N SER A 50 8.96 -1.76 2.98
CA SER A 50 10.13 -0.87 3.05
C SER A 50 11.20 -1.34 4.05
N SER A 51 10.95 -2.43 4.78
CA SER A 51 11.90 -3.07 5.71
C SER A 51 12.59 -4.26 5.06
#